data_AF-A0A356V4E3-F1
#
_entry.id   AF-A0A356V4E3-F1
#
_cell.length_a   1.000
_cell.length_b   1.000
_cell.length_c   1.000
_cell.angle_alpha   90.00
_cell.angle_beta   90.00
_cell.angle_gamma   90.00
#
_symmetry.space_group_name_H-M   'P 1'
#
loop_
_entity.id
_entity.type
_entity.pdbx_description
1 polymer ?
#
loop_
_entity_poly.entity_id
_entity_poly.type
_entity_poly.pdbx_seq_one_letter_code
_entity_poly.pdbx_strand_id
1 'polypeptide(L)'
;MKRFFKLVLLSFGVVLILLGAGVAYKSRNSPPSHSALVSADLSPLIAVRDFYADTSSEWGFKPSVGAQYISRWVVEGANSILKIRDTETGKDVLSLEGVIFELWHWTEPKILAYIQGRFWQIDPKNGDRENWVDVTPRGFG
;
A
#
# COMPACT_ATOMS: atom_id res chain seq x y z
N MET A 1 -21.66 41.85 -13.54
CA MET A 1 -20.70 41.21 -14.48
C MET A 1 -19.77 40.16 -13.85
N LYS A 2 -18.98 40.46 -12.80
CA LYS A 2 -17.99 39.50 -12.24
C LYS A 2 -18.56 38.15 -11.77
N ARG A 3 -19.77 38.11 -11.20
CA ARG A 3 -20.43 36.85 -10.75
C ARG A 3 -20.93 35.98 -11.91
N PHE A 4 -21.46 36.62 -12.96
CA PHE A 4 -21.94 35.93 -14.16
C PHE A 4 -20.78 35.26 -14.91
N PHE A 5 -19.65 35.97 -15.05
CA PHE A 5 -18.45 35.42 -15.69
C PHE A 5 -17.85 34.22 -14.94
N LYS A 6 -17.88 34.23 -13.59
CA LYS A 6 -17.46 33.09 -12.77
C LYS A 6 -18.37 31.87 -12.96
N LEU A 7 -19.69 32.08 -13.05
CA LEU A 7 -20.64 30.99 -13.27
C LEU A 7 -20.45 30.33 -14.64
N VAL A 8 -20.21 31.13 -15.68
CA VAL A 8 -19.92 30.62 -17.04
C VAL A 8 -18.65 29.77 -17.05
N LEU A 9 -17.56 30.24 -16.44
CA LEU A 9 -16.31 29.48 -16.30
C LEU A 9 -16.50 28.18 -15.53
N LEU A 10 -17.29 28.20 -14.45
CA LEU A 10 -17.57 27.01 -13.64
C LEU A 10 -18.37 25.98 -14.45
N SER A 11 -19.40 26.42 -15.17
CA SER A 11 -20.18 25.54 -16.05
C SER A 11 -19.34 24.94 -17.18
N PHE A 12 -18.42 25.72 -17.75
CA PHE A 12 -17.51 25.23 -18.79
C PHE A 12 -16.53 24.19 -18.24
N GLY A 13 -15.99 24.41 -17.05
CA GLY A 13 -15.14 23.45 -16.35
C GLY A 13 -15.86 22.12 -16.06
N VAL A 14 -17.11 22.18 -15.62
CA VAL A 14 -17.94 20.97 -15.38
C VAL A 14 -18.17 20.20 -16.68
N VAL A 15 -18.48 20.89 -17.79
CA VAL A 15 -18.67 20.25 -19.10
C VAL A 15 -17.39 19.56 -19.57
N LEU A 16 -16.22 20.19 -19.41
CA LEU A 16 -14.95 19.58 -19.76
C LEU A 16 -14.63 18.32 -18.93
N ILE A 17 -14.93 18.35 -17.63
CA ILE A 17 -14.76 17.19 -16.74
C ILE A 17 -15.68 16.04 -17.17
N LEU A 18 -16.95 16.33 -17.47
CA LEU A 18 -17.92 15.32 -17.91
C LEU A 18 -17.54 14.72 -19.27
N LEU A 19 -17.04 15.53 -20.22
CA LEU A 19 -16.53 15.06 -21.50
C LEU A 19 -15.30 14.15 -21.31
N GLY A 20 -14.34 14.57 -20.48
CA GLY A 20 -13.16 13.76 -20.16
C GLY A 20 -13.54 12.42 -19.50
N ALA A 21 -14.46 12.45 -18.54
CA ALA A 21 -14.98 11.25 -17.90
C ALA A 21 -15.71 10.33 -18.90
N GLY A 22 -16.47 10.87 -19.83
CA GLY A 22 -17.15 10.11 -20.89
C GLY A 22 -16.17 9.42 -21.85
N VAL A 23 -15.12 10.12 -22.27
CA VAL A 23 -14.06 9.54 -23.11
C VAL A 23 -13.31 8.43 -22.38
N ALA A 24 -12.95 8.66 -21.11
CA ALA A 24 -12.27 7.67 -20.27
C ALA A 24 -13.16 6.43 -20.01
N TYR A 25 -14.46 6.62 -19.82
CA TYR A 25 -15.41 5.52 -19.66
C TYR A 25 -15.54 4.70 -20.95
N LYS A 26 -15.60 5.37 -22.11
CA LYS A 26 -15.70 4.69 -23.41
C LYS A 26 -14.43 3.92 -23.74
N SER A 27 -13.25 4.52 -23.53
CA SER A 27 -11.97 3.85 -23.80
C SER A 27 -11.75 2.64 -22.90
N ARG A 28 -12.27 2.65 -21.67
CA ARG A 28 -12.21 1.52 -20.73
C ARG A 28 -12.88 0.25 -21.29
N ASN A 29 -13.99 0.40 -22.01
CA ASN A 29 -14.87 -0.71 -22.39
C ASN A 29 -14.91 -0.95 -23.92
N SER A 30 -14.00 -0.34 -24.67
CA SER A 30 -13.95 -0.56 -26.12
C SER A 30 -13.52 -1.99 -26.43
N PRO A 31 -14.29 -2.75 -27.21
CA PRO A 31 -13.88 -4.08 -27.64
C PRO A 31 -12.65 -4.01 -28.57
N PRO A 32 -11.93 -5.13 -28.76
CA PRO A 32 -10.80 -5.18 -29.70
C PRO A 32 -11.23 -4.73 -31.10
N SER A 33 -10.43 -3.88 -31.74
CA SER A 33 -10.72 -3.39 -33.10
C SER A 33 -9.95 -4.14 -34.21
N HIS A 34 -8.92 -4.90 -33.84
CA HIS A 34 -8.12 -5.66 -34.78
C HIS A 34 -8.82 -6.98 -35.15
N SER A 35 -8.91 -7.27 -36.45
CA SER A 35 -9.69 -8.40 -36.99
C SER A 35 -9.33 -9.76 -36.38
N ALA A 36 -8.04 -10.04 -36.18
CA ALA A 36 -7.57 -11.28 -35.57
C ALA A 36 -8.00 -11.46 -34.09
N LEU A 37 -8.23 -10.37 -33.36
CA LEU A 37 -8.67 -10.40 -31.95
C LEU A 37 -10.19 -10.47 -31.82
N VAL A 38 -10.93 -9.96 -32.81
CA VAL A 38 -12.39 -10.04 -32.87
C VAL A 38 -12.86 -11.46 -33.18
N SER A 39 -12.12 -12.19 -34.02
CA SER A 39 -12.46 -13.57 -34.40
C SER A 39 -11.99 -14.62 -33.39
N ALA A 40 -11.20 -14.23 -32.40
CA ALA A 40 -10.68 -15.13 -31.38
C ALA A 40 -11.70 -15.24 -30.23
N ASP A 41 -11.99 -16.47 -29.81
CA ASP A 41 -12.75 -16.73 -28.58
C ASP A 41 -11.83 -16.48 -27.37
N LEU A 42 -11.67 -15.20 -27.04
CA LEU A 42 -10.79 -14.76 -25.96
C LEU A 42 -11.53 -14.83 -24.63
N SER A 43 -10.85 -15.34 -23.60
CA SER A 43 -11.32 -15.18 -22.23
C SER A 43 -11.54 -13.71 -21.90
N PRO A 44 -12.51 -13.36 -21.02
CA PRO A 44 -12.75 -11.97 -20.64
C PRO A 44 -11.46 -11.29 -20.21
N LEU A 45 -11.11 -10.19 -20.88
CA LEU A 45 -9.94 -9.41 -20.52
C LEU A 45 -10.15 -8.85 -19.10
N ILE A 46 -9.34 -9.29 -18.15
CA ILE A 46 -9.22 -8.65 -16.84
C ILE A 46 -8.84 -7.19 -17.12
N ALA A 47 -9.60 -6.23 -16.58
CA ALA A 47 -9.28 -4.83 -16.81
C ALA A 47 -7.87 -4.56 -16.26
N VAL A 48 -7.04 -3.83 -17.00
CA VAL A 48 -5.65 -3.54 -16.59
C VAL A 48 -5.59 -2.95 -15.16
N ARG A 49 -6.61 -2.18 -14.74
CA ARG A 49 -6.72 -1.69 -13.36
C ARG A 49 -6.74 -2.83 -12.33
N ASP A 50 -7.47 -3.89 -12.62
CA ASP A 50 -7.72 -5.01 -11.70
C ASP A 50 -6.47 -5.91 -11.62
N PHE A 51 -5.57 -5.78 -12.61
CA PHE A 51 -4.27 -6.46 -12.61
C PHE A 51 -3.22 -5.75 -11.73
N TYR A 52 -3.32 -4.43 -11.54
CA TYR A 52 -2.30 -3.62 -10.84
C TYR A 52 -2.77 -2.98 -9.53
N ALA A 53 -4.04 -3.16 -9.12
CA ALA A 53 -4.62 -2.43 -7.98
C ALA A 53 -5.26 -3.36 -6.94
N ASP A 54 -4.62 -4.46 -6.56
CA ASP A 54 -4.99 -5.10 -5.29
C ASP A 54 -4.46 -4.23 -4.13
N THR A 55 -5.25 -3.23 -3.75
CA THR A 55 -4.97 -2.37 -2.59
C THR A 55 -5.29 -3.07 -1.26
N SER A 56 -5.59 -4.37 -1.29
CA SER A 56 -5.80 -5.22 -0.12
C SER A 56 -4.77 -6.34 -0.01
N SER A 57 -3.74 -6.32 -0.86
CA SER A 57 -2.70 -7.35 -0.86
C SER A 57 -1.97 -7.38 0.48
N GLU A 58 -1.86 -8.57 1.06
CA GLU A 58 -1.04 -8.85 2.23
C GLU A 58 0.02 -9.91 1.88
N TRP A 59 1.28 -9.71 2.26
CA TRP A 59 2.35 -10.67 1.98
C TRP A 59 3.46 -10.65 3.04
N GLY A 60 4.47 -11.53 2.87
CA GLY A 60 5.67 -11.54 3.70
C GLY A 60 5.41 -11.83 5.18
N PHE A 61 4.45 -12.71 5.46
CA PHE A 61 4.12 -13.15 6.80
C PHE A 61 5.32 -13.81 7.48
N LYS A 62 5.79 -13.22 8.58
CA LYS A 62 6.88 -13.77 9.40
C LYS A 62 6.47 -13.81 10.87
N PRO A 63 6.52 -14.97 11.53
CA PRO A 63 6.21 -15.07 12.95
C PRO A 63 7.38 -14.59 13.81
N SER A 64 7.07 -14.01 14.97
CA SER A 64 8.05 -13.75 16.02
C SER A 64 8.43 -15.04 16.76
N VAL A 65 9.43 -14.94 17.63
CA VAL A 65 9.77 -16.02 18.58
C VAL A 65 8.55 -16.36 19.43
N GLY A 66 8.23 -17.66 19.50
CA GLY A 66 7.04 -18.14 20.20
C GLY A 66 5.72 -17.82 19.49
N ALA A 67 5.76 -17.29 18.25
CA ALA A 67 4.59 -16.94 17.44
C ALA A 67 3.59 -16.01 18.15
N GLN A 68 4.07 -15.18 19.09
CA GLN A 68 3.22 -14.19 19.78
C GLN A 68 2.74 -13.09 18.82
N TYR A 69 3.55 -12.77 17.81
CA TYR A 69 3.26 -11.78 16.80
C TYR A 69 3.52 -12.31 15.40
N ILE A 70 2.82 -11.76 14.41
CA ILE A 70 3.10 -11.97 12.98
C ILE A 70 3.28 -10.59 12.34
N SER A 71 4.43 -10.38 11.71
CA SER A 71 4.63 -9.24 10.82
C SER A 71 4.13 -9.59 9.43
N ARG A 72 3.44 -8.66 8.77
CA ARG A 72 3.00 -8.78 7.38
C ARG A 72 3.09 -7.43 6.68
N TRP A 73 3.39 -7.46 5.41
CA TRP A 73 3.31 -6.30 4.54
C TRP A 73 1.88 -6.15 4.04
N VAL A 74 1.38 -4.93 4.05
CA VAL A 74 0.06 -4.57 3.51
C VAL A 74 0.19 -3.35 2.60
N VAL A 75 -0.67 -3.24 1.59
CA VAL A 75 -0.83 -1.98 0.85
C VAL A 75 -1.93 -1.15 1.53
N GLU A 76 -1.60 0.08 1.94
CA GLU A 76 -2.61 1.08 2.31
C GLU A 76 -2.45 2.31 1.41
N GLY A 77 -3.48 2.59 0.62
CA GLY A 77 -3.39 3.60 -0.44
C GLY A 77 -2.37 3.19 -1.51
N ALA A 78 -1.27 3.94 -1.59
CA ALA A 78 -0.16 3.68 -2.51
C ALA A 78 1.14 3.25 -1.80
N ASN A 79 1.09 3.05 -0.47
CA ASN A 79 2.26 2.76 0.35
C ASN A 79 2.25 1.31 0.83
N SER A 80 3.43 0.70 0.88
CA SER A 80 3.64 -0.56 1.60
C SER A 80 3.91 -0.27 3.07
N ILE A 81 3.12 -0.87 3.94
CA ILE A 81 3.19 -0.69 5.39
C ILE A 81 3.47 -2.05 6.03
N LEU A 82 4.40 -2.10 6.98
CA LEU A 82 4.61 -3.30 7.78
C LEU A 82 3.69 -3.25 8.99
N LYS A 83 2.74 -4.18 9.07
CA LYS A 83 1.85 -4.35 10.22
C LYS A 83 2.27 -5.53 11.06
N ILE A 84 2.13 -5.38 12.37
CA ILE A 84 2.35 -6.45 13.34
C ILE A 84 1.03 -6.79 14.01
N ARG A 85 0.62 -8.04 13.87
CA ARG A 85 -0.59 -8.59 14.48
C ARG A 85 -0.23 -9.41 15.71
N ASP A 86 -0.93 -9.17 16.79
CA ASP A 86 -0.96 -10.03 17.97
C ASP A 86 -1.78 -11.30 17.65
N THR A 87 -1.18 -12.47 17.83
CA THR A 87 -1.79 -13.74 17.41
C THR A 87 -2.88 -14.23 18.36
N GLU A 88 -2.84 -13.82 19.63
CA GLU A 88 -3.85 -14.17 20.62
C GLU A 88 -5.15 -13.40 20.38
N THR A 89 -5.03 -12.09 20.15
CA THR A 89 -6.18 -11.19 20.00
C THR A 89 -6.61 -10.98 18.55
N GLY A 90 -5.74 -11.31 17.59
CA GLY A 90 -5.95 -11.08 16.16
C GLY A 90 -5.86 -9.61 15.74
N LYS A 91 -5.49 -8.69 16.64
CA LYS A 91 -5.45 -7.25 16.39
C LYS A 91 -4.08 -6.78 15.93
N ASP A 92 -4.06 -5.77 15.07
CA ASP A 92 -2.83 -5.08 14.72
C ASP A 92 -2.40 -4.19 15.90
N VAL A 93 -1.21 -4.44 16.42
CA VAL A 93 -0.62 -3.75 17.58
C VAL A 93 0.46 -2.74 17.18
N LEU A 94 1.00 -2.86 15.97
CA LEU A 94 1.98 -1.91 15.44
C LEU A 94 1.81 -1.74 13.93
N SER A 95 2.03 -0.51 13.48
CA SER A 95 2.04 -0.13 12.07
C SER A 95 3.30 0.69 11.80
N LEU A 96 4.13 0.25 10.86
CA LEU A 96 5.43 0.86 10.56
C LEU A 96 5.49 1.25 9.09
N GLU A 97 5.69 2.54 8.85
CA GLU A 97 5.90 3.11 7.51
C GLU A 97 7.39 3.26 7.19
N GLY A 98 7.74 3.25 5.90
CA GLY A 98 9.11 3.48 5.44
C GLY A 98 10.10 2.39 5.84
N VAL A 99 9.62 1.21 6.20
CA VAL A 99 10.44 0.03 6.46
C VAL A 99 11.01 -0.46 5.13
N ILE A 100 12.32 -0.68 5.10
CA ILE A 100 13.01 -1.25 3.93
C ILE A 100 13.40 -2.71 4.21
N PHE A 101 13.63 -3.04 5.47
CA PHE A 101 14.02 -4.36 5.92
C PHE A 101 13.50 -4.61 7.33
N GLU A 102 13.04 -5.84 7.58
CA GLU A 102 12.56 -6.31 8.87
C GLU A 102 13.07 -7.72 9.20
N LEU A 103 13.40 -7.92 10.48
CA LEU A 103 13.83 -9.20 11.02
C LEU A 103 13.36 -9.35 12.47
N TRP A 104 12.73 -10.47 12.79
CA TRP A 104 12.45 -10.79 14.20
C TRP A 104 13.74 -11.13 14.95
N HIS A 105 13.87 -10.62 16.17
CA HIS A 105 14.93 -11.04 17.07
C HIS A 105 14.81 -12.54 17.34
N TRP A 106 15.94 -13.23 17.52
CA TRP A 106 15.97 -14.70 17.49
C TRP A 106 15.54 -15.33 18.82
N THR A 107 15.57 -14.56 19.90
CA THR A 107 15.24 -15.00 21.26
C THR A 107 14.11 -14.22 21.92
N GLU A 108 13.71 -13.08 21.34
CA GLU A 108 12.74 -12.17 21.95
C GLU A 108 11.68 -11.79 20.91
N PRO A 109 10.43 -11.50 21.31
CA PRO A 109 9.37 -11.07 20.40
C PRO A 109 9.51 -9.59 20.00
N LYS A 110 10.73 -9.13 19.71
CA LYS A 110 11.06 -7.77 19.25
C LYS A 110 11.45 -7.80 17.78
N ILE A 111 11.11 -6.75 17.05
CA ILE A 111 11.43 -6.65 15.62
C ILE A 111 12.57 -5.65 15.41
N LEU A 112 13.52 -6.02 14.57
CA LEU A 112 14.53 -5.13 14.01
C LEU A 112 13.99 -4.59 12.68
N ALA A 113 13.93 -3.28 12.52
CA ALA A 113 13.48 -2.62 11.31
C ALA A 113 14.50 -1.58 10.83
N TYR A 114 14.82 -1.58 9.54
CA TYR A 114 15.62 -0.53 8.92
C TYR A 114 14.70 0.58 8.39
N ILE A 115 14.75 1.75 9.04
CA ILE A 115 13.88 2.89 8.78
C ILE A 115 14.74 4.15 8.82
N GLN A 116 14.62 4.99 7.78
CA GLN A 116 15.33 6.29 7.68
C GLN A 116 16.85 6.19 7.88
N GLY A 117 17.47 5.16 7.31
CA GLY A 117 18.93 5.00 7.39
C GLY A 117 19.46 4.41 8.69
N ARG A 118 18.59 3.93 9.59
CA ARG A 118 18.95 3.39 10.90
C ARG A 118 18.26 2.06 11.17
N PHE A 119 18.94 1.21 11.94
CA PHE A 119 18.37 0.00 12.50
C PHE A 119 17.72 0.31 13.85
N TRP A 120 16.42 0.07 13.93
CA TRP A 120 15.61 0.24 15.13
C TRP A 120 15.17 -1.12 15.65
N GLN A 121 15.44 -1.38 16.93
CA GLN A 121 14.82 -2.49 17.66
C GLN A 121 13.55 -1.97 18.33
N ILE A 122 12.42 -2.62 18.03
CA ILE A 122 11.09 -2.18 18.41
C ILE A 122 10.38 -3.32 19.13
N ASP A 123 9.80 -3.02 20.29
CA ASP A 123 8.95 -3.94 21.04
C ASP A 123 7.48 -3.71 20.63
N PRO A 124 6.79 -4.70 20.03
CA PRO A 124 5.37 -4.54 19.68
C PRO A 124 4.46 -4.23 20.87
N LYS A 125 4.85 -4.56 22.11
CA LYS A 125 4.09 -4.19 23.32
C LYS A 125 4.23 -2.71 23.68
N ASN A 126 5.33 -2.08 23.26
CA ASN A 126 5.62 -0.68 23.54
C ASN A 126 6.09 0.01 22.25
N GLY A 127 5.16 0.07 21.29
CA GLY A 127 5.43 0.43 19.91
C GLY A 127 5.62 1.93 19.62
N ASP A 128 5.48 2.80 20.61
CA ASP A 128 5.63 4.23 20.42
C ASP A 128 7.08 4.59 20.05
N ARG A 129 7.24 5.55 19.13
CA ARG A 129 8.53 5.91 18.54
C ARG A 129 9.62 6.28 19.57
N GLU A 130 9.21 6.83 20.70
CA GLU A 130 10.09 7.20 21.82
C GLU A 130 10.70 5.99 22.54
N ASN A 131 10.10 4.81 22.42
CA ASN A 131 10.57 3.56 23.01
C ASN A 131 11.47 2.74 22.07
N TRP A 132 11.70 3.23 20.85
CA TRP A 132 12.51 2.51 19.87
C TRP A 132 14.00 2.67 20.19
N VAL A 133 14.74 1.56 20.10
CA VAL A 133 16.17 1.55 20.41
C VAL A 133 16.97 1.58 19.11
N ASP A 134 17.81 2.60 18.93
CA ASP A 134 18.76 2.66 17.80
C ASP A 134 19.90 1.68 18.04
N VAL A 135 19.97 0.63 17.23
CA VAL A 135 21.00 -0.41 17.27
C VAL A 135 21.88 -0.38 16.02
N THR A 136 21.89 0.75 15.30
CA THR A 136 22.71 0.91 14.09
C THR A 136 24.19 0.71 14.42
N PRO A 137 24.89 -0.25 13.78
CA PRO A 137 26.32 -0.45 14.00
C PRO A 137 27.09 0.83 13.68
N ARG A 138 27.96 1.28 14.60
CA ARG A 138 28.75 2.51 14.44
C ARG A 138 30.21 2.27 14.02
N GLY A 139 30.49 1.07 13.53
CA GLY A 139 31.85 0.57 13.30
C GLY A 139 32.44 -0.13 14.52
N PHE A 140 33.56 -0.82 14.33
CA PHE A 140 34.41 -1.26 15.42
C PHE A 140 35.13 -0.02 15.95
N GLY A 141 34.89 0.35 17.21
CA GLY A 141 35.67 1.38 17.88
C GLY A 141 37.12 0.97 18.05
#